data_AF-A0A944HYV9-F1
#
_entry.id   AF-A0A944HYV9-F1
#
_cell.length_a   1.000
_cell.length_b   1.000
_cell.length_c   1.000
_cell.angle_alpha   90.00
_cell.angle_beta   90.00
_cell.angle_gamma   90.00
#
_symmetry.space_group_name_H-M   'P 1'
#
loop_
_entity.id
_entity.type
_entity.pdbx_description
1 polymer ?
#
loop_
_entity_poly.entity_id
_entity_poly.type
_entity_poly.pdbx_seq_one_letter_code
_entity_poly.pdbx_strand_id
1 'polypeptide(L)'
;MRKIVMAGVTAGVLAAAVLAPQTATASQPRLGECAAGEFCLWEKGNFKGVRQAHELSGTDIDSCVPLPPGTTAQALANRTGRPVTTYQSAECEETGEFETYPGGGTWVPQSPYGVRAFKIAES
;
A
#
# COMPACT_ATOMS: atom_id res chain seq x y z
N MET A 1 32.54 18.58 -75.96
CA MET A 1 32.12 17.16 -76.03
C MET A 1 30.79 17.01 -75.31
N ARG A 2 29.73 16.65 -76.03
CA ARG A 2 28.40 16.32 -75.46
C ARG A 2 28.48 14.97 -74.75
N LYS A 3 27.93 14.85 -73.54
CA LYS A 3 27.56 13.56 -72.94
C LYS A 3 26.16 13.65 -72.34
N ILE A 4 25.47 12.55 -72.53
CA ILE A 4 24.03 12.36 -72.58
C ILE A 4 23.44 12.11 -71.18
N VAL A 5 22.20 12.59 -71.06
CA VAL A 5 21.11 12.30 -70.11
C VAL A 5 21.19 10.97 -69.36
N MET A 6 20.84 11.00 -68.06
CA MET A 6 20.10 9.90 -67.43
C MET A 6 19.07 10.46 -66.45
N ALA A 7 17.80 10.15 -66.72
CA ALA A 7 16.64 10.50 -65.92
C ALA A 7 16.54 9.54 -64.73
N GLY A 8 16.51 10.10 -63.51
CA GLY A 8 16.26 9.35 -62.28
C GLY A 8 14.85 9.62 -61.78
N VAL A 9 13.93 8.66 -62.01
CA VAL A 9 12.63 8.63 -61.33
C VAL A 9 12.87 8.19 -59.88
N THR A 10 12.54 9.06 -58.92
CA THR A 10 12.45 8.67 -57.51
C THR A 10 11.01 8.79 -57.05
N ALA A 11 10.42 7.64 -56.78
CA ALA A 11 9.05 7.47 -56.31
C ALA A 11 8.88 8.06 -54.90
N GLY A 12 7.82 8.83 -54.71
CA GLY A 12 7.43 9.35 -53.40
C GLY A 12 6.97 8.23 -52.48
N VAL A 13 7.53 8.20 -51.27
CA VAL A 13 7.05 7.33 -50.17
C VAL A 13 6.12 8.17 -49.31
N LEU A 14 4.82 7.88 -49.37
CA LEU A 14 3.81 8.37 -48.45
C LEU A 14 4.06 7.74 -47.07
N ALA A 15 4.56 8.52 -46.11
CA ALA A 15 4.66 8.10 -44.72
C ALA A 15 3.26 8.06 -44.11
N ALA A 16 2.68 6.87 -44.01
CA ALA A 16 1.46 6.63 -43.24
C ALA A 16 1.78 6.83 -41.75
N ALA A 17 1.21 7.87 -41.14
CA ALA A 17 1.24 8.08 -39.70
C ALA A 17 0.40 7.00 -39.03
N VAL A 18 1.05 5.95 -38.52
CA VAL A 18 0.42 4.91 -37.71
C VAL A 18 0.14 5.52 -36.34
N LEU A 19 -1.10 5.95 -36.12
CA LEU A 19 -1.61 6.28 -34.79
C LEU A 19 -1.74 4.97 -34.00
N ALA A 20 -0.70 4.61 -33.27
CA ALA A 20 -0.78 3.50 -32.32
C ALA A 20 -1.73 3.87 -31.18
N PRO A 21 -2.66 2.97 -30.78
CA PRO A 21 -3.50 3.21 -29.62
C PRO A 21 -2.61 3.24 -28.37
N GLN A 22 -2.63 4.36 -27.67
CA GLN A 22 -1.94 4.51 -26.40
C GLN A 22 -2.70 3.69 -25.37
N THR A 23 -2.23 2.47 -25.10
CA THR A 23 -2.74 1.65 -24.02
C THR A 23 -2.39 2.34 -22.71
N ALA A 24 -3.35 3.09 -22.16
CA ALA A 24 -3.26 3.61 -20.81
C ALA A 24 -3.06 2.41 -19.88
N THR A 25 -1.82 2.22 -19.42
CA THR A 25 -1.53 1.19 -18.43
C THR A 25 -2.21 1.67 -17.15
N ALA A 26 -3.34 1.05 -16.80
CA ALA A 26 -3.98 1.29 -15.53
C ALA A 26 -2.94 1.03 -14.44
N SER A 27 -2.51 2.09 -13.75
CA SER A 27 -1.58 1.95 -12.64
C SER A 27 -2.24 1.05 -11.61
N GLN A 28 -1.61 -0.10 -11.31
CA GLN A 28 -2.05 -0.95 -10.21
C GLN A 28 -2.14 -0.08 -8.95
N PRO A 29 -3.19 -0.24 -8.13
CA PRO A 29 -3.29 0.49 -6.88
C PRO A 29 -1.98 0.32 -6.11
N ARG A 30 -1.26 1.42 -5.89
CA ARG A 30 -0.11 1.41 -4.98
C ARG A 30 -0.70 1.13 -3.61
N LEU A 31 -0.42 -0.05 -3.06
CA LEU A 31 -0.58 -0.28 -1.63
C LEU A 31 0.16 0.87 -0.92
N GLY A 32 -0.43 1.44 0.15
CA GLY A 32 0.16 2.59 0.84
C GLY A 32 1.62 2.35 1.23
N GLU A 33 2.40 3.39 1.48
CA GLU A 33 3.80 3.21 1.89
C GLU A 33 3.87 2.63 3.31
N CYS A 34 4.43 1.42 3.45
CA CYS A 34 4.78 0.80 4.74
C CYS A 34 6.03 -0.07 4.55
N ALA A 35 7.09 0.22 5.29
CA ALA A 35 8.38 -0.45 5.12
C ALA A 35 8.39 -1.86 5.72
N ALA A 36 9.35 -2.68 5.28
CA ALA A 36 9.58 -3.97 5.91
C ALA A 36 9.95 -3.78 7.39
N GLY A 37 9.38 -4.58 8.29
CA GLY A 37 9.57 -4.44 9.73
C GLY A 37 8.58 -3.50 10.41
N GLU A 38 7.73 -2.78 9.68
CA GLU A 38 6.77 -1.85 10.27
C GLU A 38 5.36 -2.44 10.45
N PHE A 39 4.68 -2.00 11.50
CA PHE A 39 3.23 -2.04 11.59
C PHE A 39 2.70 -0.65 11.26
N CYS A 40 1.91 -0.54 10.19
CA CYS A 40 1.37 0.73 9.73
C CYS A 40 -0.15 0.78 9.85
N LEU A 41 -0.65 1.95 10.22
CA LEU A 41 -2.06 2.25 10.43
C LEU A 41 -2.42 3.50 9.65
N TRP A 42 -3.59 3.50 9.02
CA TRP A 42 -4.13 4.64 8.29
C TRP A 42 -5.48 5.04 8.86
N GLU A 43 -5.68 6.34 9.05
CA GLU A 43 -6.93 6.93 9.52
C GLU A 43 -8.15 6.49 8.70
N LYS A 44 -7.97 6.30 7.38
CA LYS A 44 -9.05 5.97 6.45
C LYS A 44 -8.77 4.67 5.71
N GLY A 45 -9.87 4.01 5.32
CA GLY A 45 -9.83 2.82 4.48
C GLY A 45 -9.10 3.05 3.15
N ASN A 46 -8.65 1.95 2.55
CA ASN A 46 -7.84 1.90 1.34
C ASN A 46 -6.49 2.62 1.48
N PHE A 47 -5.89 2.59 2.68
CA PHE A 47 -4.57 3.14 2.99
C PHE A 47 -4.48 4.66 2.75
N LYS A 48 -5.50 5.41 3.21
CA LYS A 48 -5.61 6.86 2.99
C LYS A 48 -5.59 7.64 4.31
N GLY A 49 -5.37 8.95 4.20
CA GLY A 49 -5.31 9.84 5.37
C GLY A 49 -3.95 9.79 6.06
N VAL A 50 -3.92 10.24 7.31
CA VAL A 50 -2.68 10.23 8.11
C VAL A 50 -2.24 8.78 8.33
N ARG A 51 -0.95 8.53 8.09
CA ARG A 51 -0.30 7.24 8.36
C ARG A 51 0.49 7.32 9.66
N GLN A 52 0.33 6.30 10.50
CA GLN A 52 1.18 6.03 11.65
C GLN A 52 1.99 4.77 11.34
N ALA A 53 3.30 4.77 11.64
CA ALA A 53 4.19 3.65 11.43
C ALA A 53 4.91 3.31 12.74
N HIS A 54 5.02 2.02 13.04
CA HIS A 54 5.57 1.50 14.28
C HIS A 54 6.57 0.37 13.98
N GLU A 55 7.82 0.48 14.46
CA GLU A 55 8.87 -0.53 14.24
C GLU A 55 8.72 -1.77 15.15
N LEU A 56 8.07 -1.61 16.32
CA LEU A 56 7.74 -2.65 17.31
C LEU A 56 8.92 -3.48 17.88
N SER A 57 10.16 -3.25 17.46
CA SER A 57 11.34 -4.00 17.91
C SER A 57 11.61 -3.90 19.42
N GLY A 58 11.23 -2.79 20.05
CA GLY A 58 11.31 -2.57 21.50
C GLY A 58 9.98 -2.76 22.24
N THR A 59 8.94 -3.29 21.60
CA THR A 59 7.64 -3.52 22.24
C THR A 59 7.57 -4.94 22.79
N ASP A 60 7.26 -5.07 24.08
CA ASP A 60 7.04 -6.37 24.71
C ASP A 60 5.77 -7.05 24.15
N ILE A 61 5.78 -8.38 24.12
CA ILE A 61 4.60 -9.19 23.80
C ILE A 61 3.49 -8.88 24.82
N ASP A 62 2.24 -8.85 24.36
CA ASP A 62 1.04 -8.54 25.14
C ASP A 62 0.98 -7.15 25.79
N SER A 63 1.98 -6.30 25.56
CA SER A 63 1.96 -4.91 25.98
C SER A 63 1.00 -4.10 25.10
N CYS A 64 -0.05 -3.53 25.71
CA CYS A 64 -1.05 -2.73 25.00
C CYS A 64 -0.44 -1.39 24.57
N VAL A 65 -0.47 -1.13 23.26
CA VAL A 65 -0.05 0.16 22.69
C VAL A 65 -1.27 0.93 22.21
N PRO A 66 -1.73 1.95 22.94
CA PRO A 66 -2.85 2.78 22.52
C PRO A 66 -2.43 3.73 21.39
N LEU A 67 -3.36 4.01 20.48
CA LEU A 67 -3.23 5.14 19.56
C LEU A 67 -3.48 6.46 20.32
N PRO A 68 -3.01 7.60 19.79
CA PRO A 68 -3.30 8.89 20.38
C PRO A 68 -4.81 9.09 20.62
N PRO A 69 -5.23 9.68 21.76
CA PRO A 69 -6.63 9.88 22.06
C PRO A 69 -7.37 10.64 20.94
N GLY A 70 -8.58 10.18 20.60
CA GLY A 70 -9.38 10.74 19.52
C GLY A 70 -8.95 10.31 18.11
N THR A 71 -7.95 9.44 17.97
CA THR A 71 -7.57 8.84 16.69
C THR A 71 -8.10 7.42 16.56
N THR A 72 -8.43 7.04 15.33
CA THR A 72 -8.77 5.66 14.97
C THR A 72 -8.15 5.35 13.62
N ALA A 73 -7.75 4.09 13.41
CA ALA A 73 -7.33 3.62 12.10
C ALA A 73 -8.39 2.70 11.48
N GLN A 74 -8.53 2.77 10.15
CA GLN A 74 -9.49 2.01 9.36
C GLN A 74 -8.82 1.11 8.32
N ALA A 75 -7.51 1.23 8.13
CA ALA A 75 -6.71 0.31 7.33
C ALA A 75 -5.37 0.07 8.00
N LEU A 76 -4.77 -1.08 7.76
CA LEU A 76 -3.49 -1.46 8.36
C LEU A 76 -2.64 -2.33 7.45
N ALA A 77 -1.36 -2.38 7.77
CA ALA A 77 -0.42 -3.31 7.20
C ALA A 77 0.51 -3.85 8.29
N ASN A 78 0.59 -5.17 8.41
CA ASN A 78 1.57 -5.83 9.26
C ASN A 78 2.74 -6.33 8.40
N ARG A 79 3.76 -5.48 8.26
CA ARG A 79 5.02 -5.79 7.58
C ARG A 79 6.09 -6.28 8.56
N THR A 80 5.75 -6.44 9.84
CA THR A 80 6.63 -7.03 10.85
C THR A 80 6.75 -8.54 10.64
N GLY A 81 7.71 -9.18 11.32
CA GLY A 81 7.83 -10.64 11.34
C GLY A 81 6.89 -11.34 12.34
N ARG A 82 6.06 -10.59 13.09
CA ARG A 82 5.29 -11.09 14.23
C ARG A 82 3.79 -10.89 14.00
N PRO A 83 2.92 -11.75 14.56
CA PRO A 83 1.49 -11.47 14.57
C PRO A 83 1.19 -10.25 15.44
N VAL A 84 0.23 -9.44 15.02
CA VAL A 84 -0.23 -8.24 15.73
C VAL A 84 -1.74 -8.31 15.87
N THR A 85 -2.24 -8.12 17.09
CA THR A 85 -3.68 -8.01 17.37
C THR A 85 -4.07 -6.55 17.44
N THR A 86 -5.12 -6.14 16.73
CA THR A 86 -5.73 -4.82 16.88
C THR A 86 -7.01 -4.88 17.67
N TYR A 87 -7.36 -3.79 18.33
CA TYR A 87 -8.50 -3.70 19.22
C TYR A 87 -9.37 -2.48 18.89
N GLN A 88 -10.68 -2.65 19.03
CA GLN A 88 -11.66 -1.56 19.03
C GLN A 88 -11.55 -0.71 20.30
N SER A 89 -11.17 -1.31 21.43
CA SER A 89 -10.86 -0.64 22.70
C SER A 89 -9.49 0.05 22.64
N ALA A 90 -9.33 1.18 23.34
CA ALA A 90 -8.04 1.87 23.48
C ALA A 90 -7.16 1.22 24.57
N GLU A 91 -7.74 0.38 25.41
CA GLU A 91 -7.15 -0.30 26.55
C GLU A 91 -6.87 -1.78 26.24
N CYS A 92 -7.04 -2.18 24.97
CA CYS A 92 -6.93 -3.57 24.50
C CYS A 92 -7.86 -4.54 25.24
N GLU A 93 -9.06 -4.09 25.61
CA GLU A 93 -10.10 -4.94 26.19
C GLU A 93 -10.70 -5.89 25.15
N GLU A 94 -10.97 -7.12 25.57
CA GLU A 94 -11.51 -8.19 24.71
C GLU A 94 -13.05 -8.28 24.73
N THR A 95 -13.71 -7.36 25.43
CA THR A 95 -15.19 -7.27 25.40
C THR A 95 -15.67 -6.61 24.10
N GLY A 96 -14.85 -5.75 23.50
CA GLY A 96 -15.08 -5.19 22.17
C GLY A 96 -14.47 -6.05 21.06
N GLU A 97 -14.54 -5.57 19.82
CA GLU A 97 -13.98 -6.31 18.68
C GLU A 97 -12.44 -6.25 18.67
N PHE A 98 -11.82 -7.38 18.32
CA PHE A 98 -10.38 -7.50 18.11
C PHE A 98 -10.07 -8.57 17.06
N GLU A 99 -8.92 -8.45 16.40
CA GLU A 99 -8.50 -9.38 15.34
C GLU A 99 -6.98 -9.46 15.29
N THR A 100 -6.45 -10.67 15.13
CA THR A 100 -5.01 -10.93 15.01
C THR A 100 -4.61 -11.11 13.56
N TYR A 101 -3.66 -10.31 13.10
CA TYR A 101 -3.14 -10.35 11.74
C TYR A 101 -1.75 -10.99 11.71
N PRO A 102 -1.50 -11.95 10.81
CA PRO A 102 -0.20 -12.59 10.71
C PRO A 102 0.87 -11.57 10.27
N GLY A 103 2.11 -11.79 10.71
CA GLY A 103 3.27 -11.08 10.20
C GLY A 103 3.64 -11.52 8.78
N GLY A 104 4.76 -11.00 8.27
CA GLY A 104 5.30 -11.37 6.96
C GLY A 104 4.70 -10.63 5.77
N GLY A 105 3.74 -9.71 6.00
CA GLY A 105 3.23 -8.80 4.98
C GLY A 105 1.72 -8.80 4.77
N THR A 106 0.94 -8.78 5.85
CA THR A 106 -0.52 -8.66 5.76
C THR A 106 -0.93 -7.23 5.41
N TRP A 107 -1.88 -7.06 4.50
CA TRP A 107 -2.47 -5.75 4.12
C TRP A 107 -3.99 -5.82 4.23
N VAL A 108 -4.58 -4.93 5.03
CA VAL A 108 -6.02 -4.88 5.29
C VAL A 108 -6.53 -3.50 4.86
N PRO A 109 -7.23 -3.40 3.71
CA PRO A 109 -7.70 -2.12 3.20
C PRO A 109 -8.89 -1.56 3.98
N GLN A 110 -9.60 -2.39 4.76
CA GLN A 110 -10.69 -1.96 5.62
C GLN A 110 -10.75 -2.87 6.84
N SER A 111 -10.53 -2.31 8.03
CA SER A 111 -10.80 -3.01 9.29
C SER A 111 -12.32 -3.05 9.53
N PRO A 112 -12.86 -4.13 10.12
CA PRO A 112 -14.28 -4.19 10.47
C PRO A 112 -14.68 -3.19 11.56
N TYR A 113 -13.71 -2.64 12.30
CA TYR A 113 -13.91 -1.67 13.37
C TYR A 113 -12.83 -0.58 13.35
N GLY A 114 -13.07 0.54 14.04
CA GLY A 114 -12.05 1.57 14.23
C GLY A 114 -11.01 1.07 15.23
N VAL A 115 -9.79 0.82 14.76
CA VAL A 115 -8.66 0.38 15.59
C VAL A 115 -8.24 1.53 16.50
N ARG A 116 -8.14 1.27 17.82
CA ARG A 116 -7.71 2.23 18.85
C ARG A 116 -6.48 1.80 19.62
N ALA A 117 -6.14 0.52 19.60
CA ALA A 117 -4.91 0.00 20.19
C ALA A 117 -4.46 -1.28 19.49
N PHE A 118 -3.23 -1.71 19.77
CA PHE A 118 -2.69 -2.97 19.27
C PHE A 118 -1.72 -3.63 20.27
N LYS A 119 -1.46 -4.93 20.08
CA LYS A 119 -0.46 -5.73 20.80
C LYS A 119 0.33 -6.59 19.83
N ILE A 120 1.59 -6.90 20.15
CA ILE A 120 2.26 -8.06 19.55
C ILE A 120 1.67 -9.30 20.19
N ALA A 121 1.16 -10.22 19.36
CA ALA A 121 0.60 -11.47 19.84
C ALA A 121 1.67 -12.56 20.00
N GLU A 122 1.38 -13.56 20.82
CA GLU A 122 2.09 -14.83 20.80
C GLU A 122 1.94 -15.49 19.43
N SER A 123 2.97 -16.24 19.03
CA SER A 123 3.10 -16.89 17.72
C SER A 123 2.80 -18.38 17.79
#